data_AF-A0A4P5PG25-F1
#
_entry.id   AF-A0A4P5PG25-F1
#
_cell.length_a   1.000
_cell.length_b   1.000
_cell.length_c   1.000
_cell.angle_alpha   90.00
_cell.angle_beta   90.00
_cell.angle_gamma   90.00
#
_symmetry.space_group_name_H-M   'P 1'
#
loop_
_entity.id
_entity.type
_entity.pdbx_description
1 polymer ?
#
loop_
_entity_poly.entity_id
_entity_poly.type
_entity_poly.pdbx_seq_one_letter_code
_entity_poly.pdbx_strand_id
1 'polypeptide(L)'
;MLSIIRQRFRCLHCGRALAFRYFFIEFLVGSLFVVFLSERSLILFWQLFWLLSTLVLAVIDCDTYLVEERIFLSTSLFLVAGGLILHQPIYWWQPLILLLCSSVLQRYLPDSLGMGDVWLTAVWSLLLTGYKLLVLLFIASGSGLLFFMIQRIRQKPLREVPFVPFLFCGLLVVLLSLKKA
;
A
#
# COMPACT_ATOMS: atom_id res chain seq x y z
N MET A 1 -14.19 -8.07 -13.50
CA MET A 1 -14.58 -7.58 -14.85
C MET A 1 -15.99 -8.00 -15.24
N LEU A 2 -16.40 -9.25 -14.99
CA LEU A 2 -17.76 -9.71 -15.32
C LEU A 2 -18.86 -8.96 -14.54
N SER A 3 -18.56 -8.46 -13.33
CA SER A 3 -19.54 -7.75 -12.51
C SER A 3 -19.95 -6.41 -13.13
N ILE A 4 -18.99 -5.56 -13.53
CA ILE A 4 -19.24 -4.24 -14.11
C ILE A 4 -19.80 -4.31 -15.53
N ILE A 5 -19.33 -5.25 -16.36
CA ILE A 5 -19.86 -5.46 -17.71
C ILE A 5 -21.33 -5.92 -17.62
N ARG A 6 -21.63 -6.82 -16.68
CA ARG A 6 -23.01 -7.28 -16.41
C ARG A 6 -23.88 -6.17 -15.80
N GLN A 7 -23.30 -5.26 -15.03
CA GLN A 7 -23.98 -4.12 -14.41
C GLN A 7 -24.08 -2.89 -15.33
N ARG A 8 -23.52 -2.92 -16.55
CA ARG A 8 -23.48 -1.80 -17.52
C ARG A 8 -23.04 -0.46 -16.89
N PHE A 9 -22.04 -0.50 -16.01
CA PHE A 9 -21.59 0.69 -15.25
C PHE A 9 -22.71 1.38 -14.44
N ARG A 10 -23.76 0.66 -14.03
CA ARG A 10 -24.84 1.17 -13.19
C ARG A 10 -25.04 0.28 -11.99
N CYS A 11 -25.21 0.87 -10.81
CA CYS A 11 -25.53 0.09 -9.61
C CYS A 11 -26.88 -0.62 -9.79
N LEU A 12 -26.93 -1.93 -9.51
CA LEU A 12 -28.13 -2.75 -9.73
C LEU A 12 -29.30 -2.36 -8.82
N HIS A 13 -29.01 -1.82 -7.63
CA HIS A 13 -30.03 -1.32 -6.69
C HIS A 13 -30.31 0.17 -6.80
N CYS A 14 -29.31 0.99 -7.12
CA CYS A 14 -29.43 2.45 -7.04
C CYS A 14 -29.50 3.15 -8.42
N GLY A 15 -29.21 2.44 -9.52
CA GLY A 15 -29.23 2.97 -10.88
C GLY A 15 -28.14 4.01 -11.22
N ARG A 16 -27.39 4.50 -10.23
CA ARG A 16 -26.32 5.51 -10.41
C ARG A 16 -25.15 4.96 -11.22
N ALA A 17 -24.56 5.82 -12.05
CA ALA A 17 -23.37 5.51 -12.82
C ALA A 17 -22.18 5.24 -11.88
N LEU A 18 -21.54 4.09 -12.04
CA LEU A 18 -20.29 3.77 -11.36
C LEU A 18 -19.16 4.60 -11.97
N ALA A 19 -18.38 5.25 -11.11
CA ALA A 19 -17.21 6.02 -11.55
C ALA A 19 -16.19 5.09 -12.22
N PHE A 20 -15.51 5.60 -13.24
CA PHE A 20 -14.49 4.86 -13.99
C PHE A 20 -13.33 4.33 -13.12
N ARG A 21 -13.11 4.94 -11.94
CA ARG A 21 -12.18 4.46 -10.91
C ARG A 21 -12.46 3.01 -10.46
N TYR A 22 -13.73 2.61 -10.35
CA TYR A 22 -14.11 1.26 -9.95
C TYR A 22 -13.68 0.19 -10.96
N PHE A 23 -13.72 0.53 -12.25
CA PHE A 23 -13.25 -0.36 -13.31
C PHE A 23 -11.75 -0.62 -13.21
N PHE A 24 -10.96 0.43 -12.96
CA PHE A 24 -9.52 0.30 -12.76
C PHE A 24 -9.17 -0.54 -11.53
N ILE A 25 -9.86 -0.34 -10.40
CA ILE A 25 -9.63 -1.13 -9.19
C ILE A 25 -9.97 -2.60 -9.45
N GLU A 26 -11.10 -2.90 -10.10
CA GLU A 26 -11.48 -4.29 -10.40
C GLU A 26 -10.50 -4.96 -11.37
N PHE A 27 -10.00 -4.22 -12.36
CA PHE A 27 -8.96 -4.70 -13.26
C PHE A 27 -7.63 -4.95 -12.53
N LEU A 28 -7.19 -4.00 -11.70
CA LEU A 28 -5.98 -4.11 -10.91
C LEU A 28 -6.03 -5.32 -9.99
N VAL A 29 -7.12 -5.48 -9.22
CA VAL A 29 -7.33 -6.64 -8.35
C VAL A 29 -7.31 -7.93 -9.17
N GLY A 30 -8.06 -8.00 -10.28
CA GLY A 30 -8.05 -9.17 -11.16
C GLY A 30 -6.65 -9.54 -11.65
N SER A 31 -5.85 -8.53 -12.05
CA SER A 31 -4.47 -8.75 -12.51
C SER A 31 -3.55 -9.26 -11.39
N LEU A 32 -3.68 -8.73 -10.16
CA LEU A 32 -2.91 -9.19 -9.00
C LEU A 32 -3.21 -10.65 -8.67
N PHE A 33 -4.48 -11.05 -8.71
CA PHE A 33 -4.87 -12.44 -8.51
C PHE A 33 -4.22 -13.36 -9.54
N VAL A 34 -4.25 -13.02 -10.83
CA VAL A 34 -3.62 -13.84 -11.88
C VAL A 34 -2.12 -13.98 -11.66
N VAL A 35 -1.42 -12.88 -11.32
CA VAL A 35 0.04 -12.89 -11.15
C VAL A 35 0.49 -13.68 -9.92
N PHE A 36 -0.19 -13.53 -8.79
CA PHE A 36 0.23 -14.15 -7.52
C PHE A 36 -0.34 -15.56 -7.32
N LEU A 37 -1.54 -15.88 -7.82
CA LEU A 37 -2.13 -17.23 -7.65
C LEU A 37 -1.75 -18.23 -8.75
N SER A 38 -0.96 -17.84 -9.75
CA SER A 38 -0.53 -18.74 -10.82
C SER A 38 0.20 -19.99 -10.31
N GLU A 39 0.93 -19.88 -9.20
CA GLU A 39 1.77 -20.97 -8.66
C GLU A 39 1.12 -21.64 -7.42
N ARG A 40 -0.08 -21.20 -7.01
CA ARG A 40 -0.87 -21.75 -5.88
C ARG A 40 -0.09 -21.99 -4.57
N SER A 41 0.91 -21.16 -4.26
CA SER A 41 1.65 -21.27 -3.00
C SER A 41 1.02 -20.42 -1.88
N LEU A 42 1.08 -20.93 -0.64
CA LEU A 42 0.55 -20.20 0.52
C LEU A 42 1.28 -18.88 0.79
N ILE A 43 2.58 -18.83 0.47
CA ILE A 43 3.39 -17.61 0.59
C ILE A 43 2.88 -16.53 -0.38
N LEU A 44 2.59 -16.89 -1.63
CA LEU A 44 2.07 -15.92 -2.60
C LEU A 44 0.64 -15.48 -2.23
N PHE A 45 -0.17 -16.36 -1.64
CA PHE A 45 -1.47 -15.97 -1.09
C PHE A 45 -1.35 -14.95 0.04
N TRP A 46 -0.39 -15.15 0.95
CA TRP A 46 -0.09 -14.20 2.03
C TRP A 46 0.44 -12.86 1.50
N GLN A 47 1.32 -12.87 0.49
CA GLN A 47 1.78 -11.66 -0.19
C GLN A 47 0.64 -10.94 -0.93
N LEU A 48 -0.27 -11.69 -1.56
CA LEU A 48 -1.45 -11.12 -2.20
C LEU A 48 -2.37 -10.47 -1.16
N PHE A 49 -2.58 -11.11 -0.01
CA PHE A 49 -3.33 -10.50 1.10
C PHE A 49 -2.70 -9.18 1.54
N TRP A 50 -1.38 -9.11 1.67
CA TRP A 50 -0.65 -7.88 1.98
C TRP A 50 -0.88 -6.79 0.93
N LEU A 51 -0.82 -7.13 -0.36
CA LEU A 51 -1.08 -6.16 -1.43
C LEU A 51 -2.51 -5.65 -1.41
N LEU A 52 -3.49 -6.52 -1.20
CA LEU A 52 -4.90 -6.16 -1.19
C LEU A 52 -5.26 -5.31 0.02
N SER A 53 -4.72 -5.62 1.22
CA SER A 53 -4.93 -4.79 2.41
C SER A 53 -4.36 -3.39 2.20
N THR A 54 -3.16 -3.31 1.62
CA THR A 54 -2.52 -2.05 1.25
C THR A 54 -3.30 -1.28 0.19
N LEU A 55 -3.87 -1.97 -0.81
CA LEU A 55 -4.70 -1.36 -1.84
C LEU A 55 -5.96 -0.73 -1.22
N VAL A 56 -6.60 -1.40 -0.26
CA VAL A 56 -7.75 -0.85 0.46
C VAL A 56 -7.35 0.42 1.21
N LEU A 57 -6.24 0.39 1.95
CA LEU A 57 -5.73 1.56 2.65
C LEU A 57 -5.36 2.69 1.68
N ALA A 58 -4.77 2.38 0.52
CA ALA A 58 -4.44 3.37 -0.51
C ALA A 58 -5.68 4.05 -1.10
N VAL A 59 -6.76 3.29 -1.31
CA VAL A 59 -8.04 3.84 -1.80
C VAL A 59 -8.66 4.77 -0.75
N ILE A 60 -8.66 4.36 0.52
CA ILE A 60 -9.15 5.20 1.64
C ILE A 60 -8.32 6.48 1.74
N ASP A 61 -6.99 6.36 1.71
CA ASP A 61 -6.05 7.49 1.78
C ASP A 61 -6.27 8.49 0.63
N CYS A 62 -6.57 8.01 -0.59
CA CYS A 62 -6.92 8.89 -1.72
C CYS A 62 -8.21 9.70 -1.49
N ASP A 63 -9.14 9.20 -0.70
CA ASP A 63 -10.46 9.81 -0.50
C ASP A 63 -10.51 10.66 0.79
N THR A 64 -9.84 10.23 1.86
CA THR A 64 -9.91 10.85 3.20
C THR A 64 -8.60 11.47 3.68
N TYR A 65 -7.47 11.21 3.01
CA TYR A 65 -6.11 11.59 3.46
C TYR A 65 -5.74 11.05 4.86
N LEU A 66 -6.49 10.05 5.35
CA LEU A 66 -6.34 9.48 6.67
C LEU A 66 -6.22 7.97 6.58
N VAL A 67 -5.27 7.42 7.34
CA VAL A 67 -5.13 5.98 7.52
C VAL A 67 -6.11 5.52 8.59
N GLU A 68 -7.14 4.76 8.19
CA GLU A 68 -8.14 4.21 9.10
C GLU A 68 -7.50 3.20 10.07
N GLU A 69 -7.35 3.60 11.33
CA GLU A 69 -6.63 2.84 12.37
C GLU A 69 -7.18 1.43 12.57
N ARG A 70 -8.51 1.26 12.49
CA ARG A 70 -9.17 -0.04 12.69
C ARG A 70 -8.80 -1.05 11.61
N ILE A 71 -8.77 -0.61 10.35
CA ILE A 71 -8.41 -1.45 9.21
C ILE A 71 -6.91 -1.72 9.24
N PHE A 72 -6.11 -0.70 9.52
CA PHE A 72 -4.66 -0.84 9.65
C PHE A 72 -4.26 -1.86 10.73
N LEU A 73 -4.80 -1.74 11.96
CA LEU A 73 -4.46 -2.63 13.07
C LEU A 73 -4.89 -4.07 12.80
N SER A 74 -6.12 -4.26 12.31
CA SER A 74 -6.63 -5.61 12.01
C SER A 74 -5.82 -6.29 10.91
N THR A 75 -5.59 -5.60 9.79
CA THR A 75 -4.80 -6.15 8.67
C THR A 75 -3.35 -6.40 9.05
N SER A 76 -2.73 -5.52 9.84
CA SER A 76 -1.37 -5.68 10.35
C SER A 76 -1.23 -6.91 11.25
N LEU A 77 -2.19 -7.14 12.14
CA LEU A 77 -2.19 -8.31 13.03
C LEU A 77 -2.26 -9.60 12.22
N PHE A 78 -3.18 -9.69 11.27
CA PHE A 78 -3.29 -10.86 10.38
C PHE A 78 -2.04 -11.05 9.52
N LEU A 79 -1.43 -9.96 9.06
CA LEU A 79 -0.21 -10.01 8.25
C LEU A 79 0.96 -10.60 9.04
N VAL A 80 1.22 -10.08 10.25
CA VAL A 80 2.32 -10.55 11.12
C VAL A 80 2.05 -11.99 11.58
N ALA A 81 0.82 -12.32 11.96
CA ALA A 81 0.44 -13.68 12.32
C ALA A 81 0.65 -14.67 11.15
N GLY A 82 0.26 -14.28 9.93
CA GLY A 82 0.51 -15.08 8.73
C GLY A 82 2.00 -15.25 8.44
N GLY A 83 2.81 -14.21 8.63
CA GLY A 83 4.27 -14.28 8.48
C GLY A 83 4.92 -15.24 9.46
N LEU A 84 4.46 -15.24 10.73
CA LEU A 84 4.89 -16.18 11.76
C LEU A 84 4.56 -17.63 11.40
N ILE A 85 3.31 -17.89 10.99
CA ILE A 85 2.84 -19.24 10.60
C ILE A 85 3.61 -19.77 9.39
N LEU A 86 3.97 -18.89 8.45
CA LEU A 86 4.75 -19.24 7.25
C LEU A 86 6.27 -19.20 7.48
N HIS A 87 6.72 -19.15 8.73
CA HIS A 87 8.13 -19.13 9.13
C HIS A 87 8.97 -18.07 8.40
N GLN A 88 8.38 -16.91 8.10
CA GLN A 88 9.11 -15.79 7.49
C GLN A 88 10.06 -15.15 8.51
N PRO A 89 11.24 -14.67 8.08
CA PRO A 89 12.18 -14.02 8.99
C PRO A 89 11.60 -12.72 9.55
N ILE A 90 11.66 -12.56 10.87
CA ILE A 90 11.19 -11.35 11.56
C ILE A 90 12.37 -10.50 11.99
N TYR A 91 12.37 -9.25 11.57
CA TYR A 91 13.45 -8.30 11.82
C TYR A 91 13.05 -7.29 12.90
N TRP A 92 13.15 -7.71 14.16
CA TRP A 92 12.75 -6.91 15.34
C TRP A 92 13.44 -5.54 15.47
N TRP A 93 14.67 -5.41 14.96
CA TRP A 93 15.43 -4.16 15.05
C TRP A 93 15.01 -3.10 14.04
N GLN A 94 14.49 -3.51 12.88
CA GLN A 94 14.12 -2.58 11.81
C GLN A 94 13.04 -1.56 12.19
N PRO A 95 11.91 -1.93 12.85
CA PRO A 95 10.90 -0.94 13.23
C PRO A 95 11.44 0.06 14.24
N LEU A 96 12.29 -0.37 15.18
CA LEU A 96 12.90 0.53 16.16
C LEU A 96 13.82 1.56 15.49
N ILE A 97 14.64 1.11 14.54
CA ILE A 97 15.51 2.00 13.76
C ILE A 97 14.66 2.99 12.95
N LEU A 98 13.60 2.51 12.28
CA LEU A 98 12.73 3.37 11.47
C LEU A 98 12.01 4.41 12.32
N LEU A 99 11.44 4.02 13.47
CA LEU A 99 10.78 4.93 14.41
C LEU A 99 11.76 5.96 15.00
N LEU A 100 12.99 5.56 15.29
CA LEU A 100 14.02 6.48 15.76
C LEU A 100 14.41 7.48 14.66
N CYS A 101 14.62 7.01 13.43
CA CYS A 101 14.92 7.91 12.31
C CYS A 101 13.77 8.87 12.01
N SER A 102 12.53 8.39 12.01
CA SER A 102 11.35 9.23 11.75
C SER A 102 11.11 10.25 12.86
N SER A 103 11.33 9.89 14.13
CA SER A 103 11.18 10.83 15.26
C SER A 103 12.24 11.93 15.25
N VAL A 104 13.49 11.58 14.92
CA VAL A 104 14.55 12.58 14.70
C VAL A 104 14.17 13.51 13.55
N LEU A 105 13.69 12.96 12.43
CA LEU A 105 13.28 13.76 11.27
C LEU A 105 12.10 14.70 11.59
N GLN A 106 11.09 14.23 12.32
CA GLN A 106 9.95 15.05 12.75
C GLN A 106 10.37 16.18 13.70
N ARG A 107 11.45 16.01 14.47
CA ARG A 107 12.00 17.09 15.31
C ARG A 107 12.60 18.24 14.50
N TYR A 108 13.19 17.93 13.34
CA TYR A 108 13.76 18.94 12.45
C TYR A 108 12.76 19.46 11.40
N LEU A 109 11.81 18.62 10.99
CA LEU A 109 10.78 18.90 10.00
C LEU A 109 9.41 18.53 10.58
N PRO A 110 8.85 19.38 11.45
CA PRO A 110 7.54 19.12 12.07
C PRO A 110 6.46 18.99 11.00
N ASP A 111 5.53 18.08 11.23
CA ASP A 111 4.36 17.81 10.37
C ASP A 111 4.68 17.44 8.91
N SER A 112 5.93 17.04 8.63
CA SER A 112 6.37 16.64 7.28
C SER A 112 5.95 15.22 6.90
N LEU A 113 5.77 14.34 7.89
CA LEU A 113 5.45 12.92 7.70
C LEU A 113 4.15 12.58 8.41
N GLY A 114 3.22 11.96 7.68
CA GLY A 114 2.01 11.39 8.24
C GLY A 114 2.36 10.28 9.23
N MET A 115 1.84 10.38 10.46
CA MET A 115 2.07 9.35 11.48
C MET A 115 1.55 7.97 11.02
N GLY A 116 0.45 7.93 10.27
CA GLY A 116 -0.07 6.69 9.69
C GLY A 116 0.94 5.98 8.79
N ASP A 117 1.66 6.72 7.95
CA ASP A 117 2.69 6.17 7.05
C ASP A 117 3.88 5.61 7.82
N VAL A 118 4.29 6.29 8.89
CA VAL A 118 5.37 5.84 9.78
C VAL A 118 4.98 4.53 10.47
N TRP A 119 3.76 4.43 11.00
CA TRP A 119 3.28 3.18 11.61
C TRP A 119 3.16 2.04 10.60
N LEU A 120 2.64 2.31 9.39
CA LEU A 120 2.52 1.33 8.32
C LEU A 120 3.89 0.77 7.93
N THR A 121 4.85 1.66 7.66
CA THR A 121 6.21 1.28 7.27
C THR A 121 6.98 0.61 8.41
N ALA A 122 6.74 0.99 9.67
CA ALA A 122 7.30 0.31 10.83
C ALA A 122 6.80 -1.14 10.92
N VAL A 123 5.50 -1.40 10.78
CA VAL A 123 4.98 -2.79 10.78
C VAL A 123 5.57 -3.60 9.64
N TRP A 124 5.65 -3.04 8.44
CA TRP A 124 6.21 -3.73 7.27
C TRP A 124 7.69 -4.02 7.40
N SER A 125 8.44 -3.18 8.11
CA SER A 125 9.86 -3.40 8.37
C SER A 125 10.15 -4.65 9.21
N LEU A 126 9.16 -5.17 9.95
CA LEU A 126 9.30 -6.48 10.61
C LEU A 126 9.44 -7.62 9.61
N LEU A 127 8.86 -7.50 8.42
CA LEU A 127 8.71 -8.57 7.44
C LEU A 127 9.66 -8.40 6.23
N LEU A 128 10.19 -7.20 6.02
CA LEU A 128 11.11 -6.89 4.94
C LEU A 128 12.55 -6.85 5.44
N THR A 129 13.50 -7.19 4.57
CA THR A 129 14.91 -6.90 4.82
C THR A 129 15.16 -5.41 4.65
N GLY A 130 16.11 -4.82 5.40
CA GLY A 130 16.43 -3.39 5.30
C GLY A 130 16.68 -2.88 3.88
N TYR A 131 17.35 -3.66 3.02
CA TYR A 131 17.53 -3.31 1.60
C TYR A 131 16.19 -3.17 0.86
N LYS A 132 15.26 -4.12 1.05
CA LYS A 132 13.93 -4.09 0.41
C LYS A 132 13.08 -2.95 0.94
N LEU A 133 13.18 -2.66 2.24
CA LEU A 133 12.53 -1.50 2.85
C LEU A 133 13.03 -0.19 2.25
N LEU A 134 14.35 -0.04 2.06
CA LEU A 134 14.93 1.13 1.40
C LEU A 134 14.48 1.27 -0.06
N VAL A 135 14.45 0.18 -0.82
CA VAL A 135 13.91 0.18 -2.20
C VAL A 135 12.45 0.60 -2.21
N LEU A 136 11.63 0.07 -1.29
CA LEU A 136 10.22 0.43 -1.15
C LEU A 136 10.06 1.94 -0.90
N LEU A 137 10.77 2.48 0.09
CA LEU A 137 10.72 3.89 0.44
C LEU A 137 11.25 4.79 -0.70
N PHE A 138 12.29 4.36 -1.40
CA PHE A 138 12.83 5.09 -2.53
C PHE A 138 11.82 5.19 -3.69
N ILE A 139 11.16 4.08 -4.04
CA ILE A 139 10.12 4.07 -5.07
C ILE A 139 8.91 4.91 -4.64
N ALA A 140 8.48 4.78 -3.39
CA ALA A 140 7.35 5.53 -2.85
C ALA A 140 7.62 7.04 -2.85
N SER A 141 8.75 7.47 -2.29
CA SER A 141 9.14 8.89 -2.27
C SER A 141 9.40 9.44 -3.67
N GLY A 142 10.04 8.68 -4.55
CA GLY A 142 10.28 9.09 -5.93
C GLY A 142 8.99 9.27 -6.73
N SER A 143 8.05 8.34 -6.61
CA SER A 143 6.74 8.44 -7.27
C SER A 143 5.86 9.55 -6.67
N GLY A 144 5.89 9.74 -5.35
CA GLY A 144 5.21 10.85 -4.68
C GLY A 144 5.75 12.22 -5.10
N LEU A 145 7.08 12.36 -5.20
CA LEU A 145 7.72 13.59 -5.67
C LEU A 145 7.36 13.90 -7.12
N LEU A 146 7.40 12.89 -8.01
CA LEU A 146 6.99 13.04 -9.41
C LEU A 146 5.54 13.49 -9.52
N PHE A 147 4.64 12.89 -8.73
CA PHE A 147 3.24 13.27 -8.70
C PHE A 147 3.04 14.72 -8.22
N PHE A 148 3.72 15.11 -7.15
CA PHE A 148 3.72 16.48 -6.65
C PHE A 148 4.21 17.48 -7.71
N MET A 149 5.30 17.17 -8.39
CA MET A 149 5.84 18.00 -9.48
C MET A 149 4.86 18.17 -10.64
N ILE A 150 4.22 17.08 -11.08
CA ILE A 150 3.21 17.13 -12.16
C ILE A 150 2.03 18.01 -11.76
N GLN A 151 1.57 17.91 -10.52
CA GLN A 151 0.46 18.73 -10.04
C GLN A 151 0.81 20.20 -9.89
N ARG A 152 2.04 20.50 -9.46
CA ARG A 152 2.57 21.86 -9.41
C ARG A 152 2.65 22.48 -10.80
N ILE A 153 3.11 21.73 -11.80
CA ILE A 153 3.10 22.18 -13.22
C ILE A 153 1.67 22.45 -13.70
N ARG A 154 0.71 21.64 -13.26
CA ARG A 154 -0.73 21.81 -13.58
C ARG A 154 -1.43 22.89 -12.73
N GLN A 155 -0.69 23.63 -11.91
CA GLN A 155 -1.18 24.69 -11.01
C GLN A 155 -2.37 24.26 -10.13
N LYS A 156 -2.46 22.97 -9.80
CA LYS A 156 -3.51 22.50 -8.89
C LYS A 156 -3.04 22.72 -7.45
N PRO A 157 -3.84 23.39 -6.60
CA PRO A 157 -3.50 23.49 -5.18
C PRO A 157 -3.61 22.09 -4.56
N LEU A 158 -2.48 21.54 -4.17
CA LEU A 158 -2.42 20.37 -3.30
C LEU A 158 -2.16 20.85 -1.88
N ARG A 159 -3.08 20.55 -0.96
CA ARG A 159 -2.81 20.71 0.47
C ARG A 159 -2.03 19.52 1.01
N GLU A 160 -2.44 18.31 0.64
CA GLU A 160 -1.89 17.06 1.13
C GLU A 160 -1.78 16.05 -0.02
N VAL A 161 -0.78 15.17 0.05
CA VAL A 161 -0.55 14.12 -0.95
C VAL A 161 -0.76 12.77 -0.26
N PRO A 162 -1.69 11.93 -0.74
CA PRO A 162 -1.90 10.60 -0.16
C PRO A 162 -0.67 9.75 -0.44
N PHE A 163 0.05 9.32 0.60
CA PHE A 163 1.33 8.62 0.45
C PHE A 163 1.17 7.10 0.31
N VAL A 164 0.09 6.53 0.85
CA VAL A 164 -0.17 5.07 0.84
C VAL A 164 -0.27 4.49 -0.58
N PRO A 165 -0.85 5.17 -1.59
CA PRO A 165 -0.81 4.71 -2.99
C PRO A 165 0.60 4.55 -3.56
N PHE A 166 1.53 5.41 -3.15
CA PHE A 166 2.94 5.32 -3.57
C PHE A 166 3.65 4.19 -2.83
N LEU A 167 3.33 3.98 -1.54
CA LEU A 167 3.78 2.82 -0.77
C LEU A 167 3.27 1.51 -1.37
N PHE A 168 2.02 1.46 -1.84
CA PHE A 168 1.48 0.30 -2.57
C PHE A 168 2.32 -0.03 -3.81
N CYS A 169 2.70 0.98 -4.59
CA CYS A 169 3.53 0.78 -5.78
C CYS A 169 4.92 0.24 -5.43
N GLY A 170 5.56 0.78 -4.39
CA GLY A 170 6.84 0.28 -3.89
C GLY A 170 6.74 -1.17 -3.39
N LEU A 171 5.69 -1.47 -2.61
CA LEU A 171 5.42 -2.82 -2.10
C LEU A 171 5.23 -3.83 -3.23
N LEU A 172 4.47 -3.48 -4.27
CA LEU A 172 4.26 -4.33 -5.44
C LEU A 172 5.59 -4.69 -6.11
N VAL A 173 6.48 -3.73 -6.31
CA VAL A 173 7.80 -3.99 -6.92
C VAL A 173 8.66 -4.91 -6.04
N VAL A 174 8.66 -4.68 -4.72
CA VAL A 174 9.40 -5.50 -3.77
C VAL A 174 8.88 -6.94 -3.72
N LEU A 175 7.55 -7.13 -3.68
CA LEU A 175 6.96 -8.47 -3.63
C LEU A 175 7.13 -9.22 -4.95
N LEU A 176 7.07 -8.54 -6.10
CA LEU A 176 7.40 -9.16 -7.38
C LEU A 176 8.88 -9.57 -7.47
N SER A 177 9.76 -8.84 -6.81
CA SER A 177 11.19 -9.20 -6.72
C SER A 177 11.41 -10.41 -5.81
N LEU A 178 10.63 -10.52 -4.73
CA LEU A 178 10.61 -11.70 -3.85
C LEU A 178 10.10 -12.95 -4.57
N LYS A 179 9.08 -12.81 -5.42
CA LYS A 179 8.52 -13.92 -6.19
C LYS A 179 9.54 -14.58 -7.13
N LYS A 180 10.53 -13.83 -7.62
CA LYS A 180 11.54 -14.32 -8.56
C LYS A 180 12.73 -15.04 -7.90
N ALA A 181 12.88 -14.92 -6.58
CA ALA A 181 14.00 -15.46 -5.81
C ALA A 181 13.63 -16.84 -5.23
#